data_AF-S3DB15-F1
#
_entry.id   AF-S3DB15-F1
#
_cell.length_a   1.000
_cell.length_b   1.000
_cell.length_c   1.000
_cell.angle_alpha   90.00
_cell.angle_beta   90.00
_cell.angle_gamma   90.00
#
_symmetry.space_group_name_H-M   'P 1'
#
loop_
_entity.id
_entity.type
_entity.pdbx_description
1 polymer ?
#
loop_
_entity_poly.entity_id
_entity_poly.type
_entity_poly.pdbx_seq_one_letter_code
_entity_poly.pdbx_strand_id
1 'polypeptide(L)'
;MPALDLTPAFDELLVKGDSKPTRKHVFNAAHTNGFLKEAYRISTHISTLSKQLGDVRQAYLSSAPSRRSHASHTKSHKSQLDHQLGSDGRDLFLSDAQRDDIDANAKRLLRDLNASIKGLAEAETLHQETQQILIRKKHGFGGGGRLAGLLASKSYEQAAAEDAQRQMAAHHESVLWFLRQRLQACGQHYESTLGKVRSAEQSLVEIAELQTMLVSNLEMQSAHVDQMVQDSFNTADNVAKGNQELKKALDRPSTARYTFFVACSLSLFVVVWDFLI
;
A
#
# COMPACT_ATOMS: atom_id res chain seq x y z
N MET A 1 -4.04 -0.60 39.24
CA MET A 1 -3.64 0.24 40.37
C MET A 1 -4.26 1.61 40.16
N PRO A 2 -5.32 2.01 40.88
CA PRO A 2 -5.85 3.36 40.78
C PRO A 2 -4.80 4.33 41.31
N ALA A 3 -4.49 5.38 40.54
CA ALA A 3 -3.56 6.42 40.96
C ALA A 3 -4.08 7.06 42.25
N LEU A 4 -3.27 7.11 43.32
CA LEU A 4 -3.65 7.79 44.55
C LEU A 4 -3.86 9.28 44.24
N ASP A 5 -5.05 9.78 44.57
CA ASP A 5 -5.41 11.18 44.45
C ASP A 5 -4.62 11.98 45.51
N LEU A 6 -3.56 12.67 45.07
CA LEU A 6 -2.63 13.45 45.91
C LEU A 6 -3.12 14.88 46.18
N THR A 7 -4.21 15.30 45.52
CA THR A 7 -4.82 16.62 45.68
C THR A 7 -5.12 17.01 47.15
N PRO A 8 -5.66 16.14 48.03
CA PRO A 8 -5.93 16.54 49.42
C PRO A 8 -4.66 16.85 50.23
N ALA A 9 -3.57 16.09 50.01
CA ALA A 9 -2.29 16.33 50.69
C ALA A 9 -1.64 17.64 50.20
N PHE A 10 -1.82 17.96 48.91
CA PHE A 10 -1.34 19.23 48.35
C PHE A 10 -2.15 20.43 48.84
N ASP A 11 -3.47 20.29 48.97
CA ASP A 11 -4.34 21.35 49.51
C ASP A 11 -4.02 21.68 50.96
N GLU A 12 -3.68 20.67 51.77
CA GLU A 12 -3.25 20.87 53.15
C GLU A 12 -1.95 21.69 53.24
N LEU A 13 -1.00 21.44 52.32
CA LEU A 13 0.24 22.22 52.21
C LEU A 13 -0.02 23.65 51.73
N LEU A 14 -0.96 23.86 50.81
CA LEU A 14 -1.35 25.20 50.34
C LEU A 14 -1.98 26.03 51.45
N VAL A 15 -2.89 25.44 52.24
CA VAL A 15 -3.51 26.12 53.39
C VAL A 15 -2.46 26.47 54.45
N LYS A 16 -1.48 25.59 54.68
CA LYS A 16 -0.36 25.85 55.59
C LYS A 16 0.56 26.98 55.09
N GLY A 17 0.62 27.20 53.78
CA GLY A 17 1.34 28.31 53.13
C GLY A 17 0.48 29.56 52.89
N ASP A 18 -0.65 29.72 53.58
CA ASP A 18 -1.60 30.84 53.47
C ASP A 18 -2.17 31.05 52.04
N SER A 19 -2.16 29.98 51.24
CA SER A 19 -2.61 29.96 49.85
C SER A 19 -3.97 29.26 49.72
N LYS A 20 -4.75 29.64 48.70
CA LYS A 20 -6.08 29.07 48.48
C LYS A 20 -5.96 27.60 48.02
N PRO A 21 -6.79 26.68 48.55
CA PRO A 21 -6.80 25.28 48.13
C PRO A 21 -7.19 25.14 46.65
N THR A 22 -6.70 24.08 46.01
CA THR A 22 -6.99 23.79 44.60
C THR A 22 -8.49 23.55 44.42
N ARG A 23 -9.11 24.38 43.58
CA ARG A 23 -10.52 24.16 43.21
C ARG A 23 -10.55 23.03 42.19
N LYS A 24 -11.31 21.96 42.47
CA LYS A 24 -11.68 20.98 41.44
C LYS A 24 -12.41 21.73 40.32
N HIS A 25 -11.77 21.85 39.16
CA HIS A 25 -12.36 22.54 38.01
C HIS A 25 -13.53 21.71 37.48
N VAL A 26 -14.76 22.09 37.82
CA VAL A 26 -15.96 21.49 37.23
C VAL A 26 -16.02 21.96 35.78
N PHE A 27 -15.84 21.02 34.84
CA PHE A 27 -15.95 21.30 33.41
C PHE A 27 -17.36 21.81 33.11
N ASN A 28 -17.50 23.12 32.87
CA ASN A 28 -18.77 23.72 32.51
C ASN A 28 -18.87 23.85 30.99
N ALA A 29 -19.64 22.94 30.37
CA ALA A 29 -19.89 22.93 28.93
C ALA A 29 -20.63 24.17 28.41
N ALA A 30 -21.28 24.96 29.30
CA ALA A 30 -21.94 26.21 28.92
C ALA A 30 -20.96 27.39 28.78
N HIS A 31 -19.77 27.29 29.36
CA HIS A 31 -18.70 28.30 29.31
C HIS A 31 -17.51 27.82 28.44
N THR A 32 -17.76 26.90 27.51
CA THR A 32 -16.72 26.48 26.56
C THR A 32 -16.64 27.51 25.45
N ASN A 33 -15.51 28.21 25.36
CA ASN A 33 -15.25 29.20 24.32
C ASN A 33 -15.52 28.61 22.92
N GLY A 34 -16.02 29.42 21.98
CA GLY A 34 -16.29 29.00 20.60
C GLY A 34 -15.09 28.31 19.94
N PHE A 35 -13.88 28.74 20.29
CA PHE A 35 -12.62 28.10 19.91
C PHE A 35 -12.55 26.61 20.29
N LEU A 36 -12.80 26.27 21.55
CA LEU A 36 -12.67 24.89 22.05
C LEU A 36 -13.74 23.98 21.44
N LYS A 37 -14.93 24.52 21.16
CA LYS A 37 -15.99 23.79 20.46
C LYS A 37 -15.57 23.43 19.04
N GLU A 38 -15.01 24.37 18.30
CA GLU A 38 -14.49 24.12 16.95
C GLU A 38 -13.25 23.20 16.98
N ALA A 39 -12.35 23.37 17.94
CA ALA A 39 -11.21 22.48 18.14
C ALA A 39 -11.66 21.02 18.39
N TYR A 40 -12.69 20.82 19.21
CA TYR A 40 -13.26 19.49 19.47
C TYR A 40 -13.92 18.90 18.23
N ARG A 41 -14.64 19.73 17.46
CA ARG A 41 -15.24 19.33 16.18
C ARG A 41 -14.16 18.87 15.19
N ILE A 42 -13.08 19.64 15.03
CA ILE A 42 -11.93 19.27 14.19
C ILE A 42 -11.30 17.97 14.70
N SER A 43 -11.06 17.83 16.00
CA SER A 43 -10.53 16.60 16.60
C SER A 43 -11.39 15.37 16.28
N THR A 44 -12.71 15.53 16.35
CA THR A 44 -13.67 14.46 16.01
C THR A 44 -13.56 14.09 14.54
N HIS A 45 -13.51 15.08 13.64
CA HIS A 45 -13.31 14.84 12.22
C HIS A 45 -11.96 14.16 11.91
N ILE A 46 -10.87 14.55 12.58
CA ILE A 46 -9.57 13.88 12.47
C ILE A 46 -9.68 12.41 12.92
N SER A 47 -10.38 12.13 14.03
CA SER A 47 -10.61 10.77 14.51
C SER A 47 -11.42 9.93 13.50
N THR A 48 -12.51 10.48 12.97
CA THR A 48 -13.33 9.81 11.95
C THR A 48 -12.51 9.51 10.71
N LEU A 49 -11.75 10.49 10.22
CA LEU A 49 -10.86 10.32 9.07
C LEU A 49 -9.82 9.22 9.34
N SER A 50 -9.17 9.24 10.51
CA SER A 50 -8.17 8.21 10.86
C SER A 50 -8.74 6.79 10.84
N LYS A 51 -10.00 6.63 11.27
CA LYS A 51 -10.71 5.34 11.21
C LYS A 51 -11.00 4.95 9.76
N GLN A 52 -11.56 5.88 8.98
CA GLN A 52 -11.84 5.65 7.55
C GLN A 52 -10.58 5.25 6.80
N LEU A 53 -9.46 5.95 6.98
CA LEU A 53 -8.18 5.60 6.37
C LEU A 53 -7.64 4.23 6.80
N GLY A 54 -7.95 3.79 8.02
CA GLY A 54 -7.67 2.43 8.49
C GLY A 54 -8.46 1.37 7.72
N ASP A 55 -9.75 1.62 7.46
CA ASP A 55 -10.62 0.72 6.71
C ASP A 55 -10.19 0.63 5.22
N VAL A 56 -9.70 1.75 4.66
CA VAL A 56 -9.15 1.80 3.29
C VAL A 56 -7.97 0.83 3.11
N ARG A 57 -7.12 0.65 4.13
CA ARG A 57 -6.04 -0.35 4.05
C ARG A 57 -6.56 -1.77 3.79
N GLN A 58 -7.65 -2.18 4.44
CA GLN A 58 -8.25 -3.51 4.23
C GLN A 58 -8.84 -3.62 2.83
N ALA A 59 -9.51 -2.56 2.37
CA ALA A 59 -10.05 -2.46 1.01
C ALA A 59 -8.98 -2.63 -0.08
N TYR A 60 -7.80 -2.03 0.08
CA TYR A 60 -6.70 -2.15 -0.90
C TYR A 60 -5.94 -3.47 -0.79
N LEU A 61 -5.80 -4.05 0.40
CA LEU A 61 -5.13 -5.35 0.59
C LEU A 61 -6.03 -6.55 0.28
N SER A 62 -7.35 -6.37 0.37
CA SER A 62 -8.35 -7.34 -0.07
C SER A 62 -8.52 -7.34 -1.59
N SER A 63 -7.57 -6.81 -2.36
CA SER A 63 -7.58 -6.82 -3.82
C SER A 63 -6.97 -8.08 -4.44
N ALA A 64 -6.46 -9.02 -3.64
CA ALA A 64 -6.03 -10.29 -4.16
C ALA A 64 -7.26 -11.07 -4.63
N PRO A 65 -7.45 -11.33 -5.95
CA PRO A 65 -8.41 -12.33 -6.34
C PRO A 65 -7.99 -13.59 -5.59
N SER A 66 -8.91 -14.15 -4.77
CA SER A 66 -8.79 -15.55 -4.38
C SER A 66 -8.51 -16.27 -5.69
N ARG A 67 -7.27 -16.77 -5.87
CA ARG A 67 -6.96 -17.64 -6.98
C ARG A 67 -8.01 -18.71 -6.87
N ARG A 68 -8.99 -18.68 -7.78
CA ARG A 68 -9.93 -19.78 -7.97
C ARG A 68 -9.02 -20.97 -8.21
N SER A 69 -8.79 -21.71 -7.14
CA SER A 69 -8.25 -23.03 -7.23
C SER A 69 -9.30 -23.75 -8.06
N HIS A 70 -9.00 -23.95 -9.33
CA HIS A 70 -9.66 -24.95 -10.14
C HIS A 70 -9.28 -26.32 -9.56
N ALA A 71 -9.70 -26.58 -8.32
CA ALA A 71 -9.62 -27.86 -7.67
C ALA A 71 -10.99 -28.49 -7.78
N SER A 72 -11.02 -29.51 -8.63
CA SER A 72 -11.96 -30.62 -8.60
C SER A 72 -13.35 -30.35 -9.15
N HIS A 73 -13.45 -30.55 -10.45
CA HIS A 73 -14.67 -30.97 -11.11
C HIS A 73 -14.97 -32.44 -10.71
N THR A 74 -15.38 -32.70 -9.46
CA THR A 74 -16.06 -33.95 -9.12
C THR A 74 -17.56 -33.73 -9.27
N LYS A 75 -18.14 -34.44 -10.24
CA LYS A 75 -19.57 -34.49 -10.45
C LYS A 75 -20.25 -35.01 -9.18
N SER A 76 -21.08 -34.20 -8.55
CA SER A 76 -22.08 -34.68 -7.59
C SER A 76 -23.42 -33.99 -7.84
N HIS A 77 -24.38 -34.82 -8.19
CA HIS A 77 -25.83 -34.70 -8.07
C HIS A 77 -26.52 -33.33 -8.16
N LYS A 78 -27.15 -33.17 -9.32
CA LYS A 78 -28.43 -32.51 -9.59
C LYS A 78 -29.37 -32.46 -8.35
N SER A 79 -29.58 -31.26 -7.85
CA SER A 79 -30.79 -30.85 -7.15
C SER A 79 -31.37 -29.67 -7.91
N GLN A 80 -32.49 -29.91 -8.59
CA GLN A 80 -33.30 -28.89 -9.24
C GLN A 80 -33.98 -28.08 -8.15
N LEU A 81 -33.71 -26.78 -8.10
CA LEU A 81 -34.63 -25.75 -7.62
C LEU A 81 -34.27 -24.43 -8.30
N ASP A 82 -35.27 -23.89 -8.99
CA ASP A 82 -35.32 -22.57 -9.60
C ASP A 82 -34.85 -21.46 -8.65
N HIS A 83 -34.00 -20.56 -9.13
CA HIS A 83 -34.43 -19.18 -9.35
C HIS A 83 -33.42 -18.40 -10.21
N GLN A 84 -33.96 -17.76 -11.25
CA GLN A 84 -33.32 -16.75 -12.08
C GLN A 84 -32.82 -15.58 -11.22
N LEU A 85 -31.52 -15.28 -11.32
CA LEU A 85 -30.81 -13.99 -11.16
C LEU A 85 -29.35 -14.32 -11.55
N GLY A 86 -28.83 -13.93 -12.72
CA GLY A 86 -28.68 -12.54 -13.11
C GLY A 86 -27.52 -11.92 -12.32
N SER A 87 -26.30 -11.98 -12.88
CA SER A 87 -25.18 -11.08 -12.61
C SER A 87 -24.98 -10.59 -11.17
N ASP A 88 -24.06 -11.20 -10.39
CA ASP A 88 -23.06 -10.42 -9.62
C ASP A 88 -22.12 -11.32 -8.80
N GLY A 89 -20.96 -11.61 -9.39
CA GLY A 89 -19.77 -11.99 -8.63
C GLY A 89 -18.84 -10.79 -8.36
N ARG A 90 -19.35 -9.55 -8.55
CA ARG A 90 -18.57 -8.30 -8.51
C ARG A 90 -18.61 -7.57 -7.16
N ASP A 91 -19.33 -8.09 -6.17
CA ASP A 91 -19.66 -7.34 -4.94
C ASP A 91 -18.75 -7.60 -3.72
N LEU A 92 -17.52 -8.08 -3.92
CA LEU A 92 -16.57 -8.28 -2.79
C LEU A 92 -15.29 -7.44 -2.89
N PHE A 93 -15.10 -6.70 -3.98
CA PHE A 93 -13.85 -5.99 -4.25
C PHE A 93 -14.14 -4.57 -4.74
N LEU A 94 -13.63 -3.57 -4.02
CA LEU A 94 -13.68 -2.20 -4.52
C LEU A 94 -12.92 -2.13 -5.85
N SER A 95 -13.59 -1.61 -6.88
CA SER A 95 -13.02 -1.33 -8.20
C SER A 95 -11.86 -0.34 -8.08
N ASP A 96 -10.87 -0.41 -8.98
CA ASP A 96 -9.78 0.57 -9.03
C ASP A 96 -10.32 2.01 -9.11
N ALA A 97 -11.43 2.25 -9.80
CA ALA A 97 -12.09 3.56 -9.81
C ALA A 97 -12.62 3.99 -8.44
N GLN A 98 -13.23 3.05 -7.69
CA GLN A 98 -13.70 3.33 -6.33
C GLN A 98 -12.54 3.58 -5.37
N ARG A 99 -11.40 2.92 -5.59
CA ARG A 99 -10.17 3.15 -4.85
C ARG A 99 -9.63 4.56 -5.10
N ASP A 100 -9.56 4.98 -6.36
CA ASP A 100 -9.12 6.33 -6.74
C ASP A 100 -10.04 7.41 -6.16
N ASP A 101 -11.37 7.19 -6.16
CA ASP A 101 -12.34 8.10 -5.53
C ASP A 101 -12.12 8.22 -4.01
N ILE A 102 -11.82 7.10 -3.35
CA ILE A 102 -11.50 7.07 -1.92
C ILE A 102 -10.22 7.86 -1.63
N ASP A 103 -9.18 7.73 -2.45
CA ASP A 103 -7.93 8.48 -2.32
C ASP A 103 -8.13 9.98 -2.56
N ALA A 104 -8.87 10.34 -3.62
CA ALA A 104 -9.22 11.72 -3.90
C ALA A 104 -10.01 12.36 -2.73
N ASN A 105 -10.96 11.62 -2.15
CA ASN A 105 -11.73 12.07 -1.00
C ASN A 105 -10.86 12.20 0.26
N ALA A 106 -9.99 11.23 0.55
CA ALA A 106 -9.07 11.29 1.69
C ALA A 106 -8.14 12.51 1.62
N LYS A 107 -7.55 12.77 0.44
CA LYS A 107 -6.71 13.94 0.18
C LYS A 107 -7.49 15.25 0.34
N ARG A 108 -8.74 15.28 -0.14
CA ARG A 108 -9.63 16.44 0.05
C ARG A 108 -9.88 16.70 1.53
N LEU A 109 -10.28 15.69 2.30
CA LEU A 109 -10.56 15.83 3.73
C LEU A 109 -9.32 16.27 4.52
N LEU A 110 -8.13 15.75 4.19
CA LEU A 110 -6.88 16.20 4.80
C LEU A 110 -6.61 17.68 4.53
N ARG A 111 -6.84 18.14 3.29
CA ARG A 111 -6.71 19.56 2.90
C ARG A 111 -7.74 20.45 3.60
N ASP A 112 -9.00 20.00 3.65
CA ASP A 112 -10.10 20.72 4.27
C ASP A 112 -9.89 20.85 5.80
N LEU A 113 -9.39 19.80 6.46
CA LEU A 113 -9.02 19.85 7.88
C LEU A 113 -7.82 20.76 8.13
N ASN A 114 -6.82 20.75 7.24
CA ASN A 114 -5.68 21.66 7.34
C ASN A 114 -6.14 23.13 7.23
N ALA A 115 -7.01 23.43 6.26
CA ALA A 115 -7.62 24.75 6.12
C ALA A 115 -8.46 25.14 7.34
N SER A 116 -9.22 24.20 7.91
CA SER A 116 -10.01 24.43 9.12
C SER A 116 -9.14 24.75 10.34
N ILE A 117 -8.00 24.04 10.51
CA ILE A 117 -7.03 24.33 11.59
C ILE A 117 -6.37 25.69 11.38
N LYS A 118 -6.04 26.06 10.14
CA LYS A 118 -5.49 27.38 9.82
C LYS A 118 -6.48 28.49 10.12
N GLY A 119 -7.72 28.35 9.66
CA GLY A 119 -8.78 29.32 9.96
C GLY A 119 -9.06 29.45 11.46
N LEU A 120 -9.04 28.34 12.20
CA LEU A 120 -9.17 28.37 13.66
C LEU A 120 -7.98 29.08 14.33
N ALA A 121 -6.77 28.90 13.82
CA ALA A 121 -5.58 29.59 14.32
C ALA A 121 -5.63 31.10 14.04
N GLU A 122 -6.05 31.50 12.84
CA GLU A 122 -6.22 32.91 12.44
C GLU A 122 -7.32 33.61 13.27
N ALA A 123 -8.43 32.91 13.53
CA ALA A 123 -9.49 33.41 14.40
C ALA A 123 -8.99 33.61 15.84
N GLU A 124 -8.15 32.70 16.34
CA GLU A 124 -7.56 32.80 17.66
C GLU A 124 -6.56 33.96 17.76
N THR A 125 -5.71 34.18 16.75
CA THR A 125 -4.79 35.34 16.74
C THR A 125 -5.57 36.65 16.77
N LEU A 126 -6.65 36.76 15.98
CA LEU A 126 -7.52 37.95 15.99
C LEU A 126 -8.20 38.14 17.35
N HIS A 127 -8.62 37.05 18.00
CA HIS A 127 -9.20 37.11 19.33
C HIS A 127 -8.18 37.62 20.35
N GLN A 128 -6.95 37.11 20.32
CA GLN A 128 -5.86 37.54 21.20
C GLN A 128 -5.55 39.02 21.03
N GLU A 129 -5.42 39.50 19.78
CA GLU A 129 -5.20 40.92 19.47
C GLU A 129 -6.35 41.80 20.00
N THR A 130 -7.60 41.37 19.77
CA THR A 130 -8.78 42.10 20.26
C THR A 130 -8.79 42.19 21.79
N GLN A 131 -8.54 41.08 22.48
CA GLN A 131 -8.50 41.02 23.93
C GLN A 131 -7.37 41.90 24.51
N GLN A 132 -6.18 41.90 23.89
CA GLN A 132 -5.08 42.78 24.30
C GLN A 132 -5.43 44.26 24.14
N ILE A 133 -6.09 44.64 23.04
CA ILE A 133 -6.56 46.02 22.82
C ILE A 133 -7.61 46.40 23.87
N LEU A 134 -8.53 45.49 24.21
CA LEU A 134 -9.57 45.73 25.22
C LEU A 134 -8.97 45.92 26.62
N ILE A 135 -8.02 45.08 27.03
CA ILE A 135 -7.28 45.24 28.28
C ILE A 135 -6.57 46.60 28.28
N ARG A 136 -5.81 46.91 27.23
CA ARG A 136 -5.10 48.19 27.12
C ARG A 136 -6.05 49.40 27.20
N LYS A 137 -7.23 49.34 26.58
CA LYS A 137 -8.23 50.43 26.65
C LYS A 137 -8.89 50.53 28.01
N LYS A 138 -9.29 49.41 28.61
CA LYS A 138 -9.94 49.34 29.94
C LYS A 138 -9.02 49.91 31.03
N HIS A 139 -7.71 49.71 30.88
CA HIS A 139 -6.73 50.14 31.87
C HIS A 139 -5.96 51.42 31.49
N GLY A 140 -5.96 51.85 30.22
CA GLY A 140 -5.25 53.04 29.72
C GLY A 140 -6.09 54.31 29.51
N PHE A 141 -7.43 54.26 29.58
CA PHE A 141 -8.32 55.42 29.33
C PHE A 141 -8.56 56.29 30.59
N GLY A 142 -7.50 56.72 31.28
CA GLY A 142 -7.63 57.47 32.53
C GLY A 142 -6.42 58.33 32.88
N GLY A 143 -6.06 59.27 31.99
CA GLY A 143 -5.06 60.31 32.27
C GLY A 143 -5.73 61.60 32.71
N GLY A 144 -5.75 61.88 34.02
CA GLY A 144 -6.26 63.16 34.55
C GLY A 144 -6.36 63.25 36.06
N GLY A 145 -5.22 63.32 36.76
CA GLY A 145 -5.08 63.94 38.10
C GLY A 145 -5.73 63.23 39.29
N ARG A 146 -4.88 62.86 40.27
CA ARG A 146 -5.17 62.30 41.62
C ARG A 146 -5.43 60.79 41.62
N LEU A 147 -4.85 60.06 42.58
CA LEU A 147 -5.00 58.60 42.87
C LEU A 147 -3.84 57.64 42.47
N ALA A 148 -2.58 57.99 42.76
CA ALA A 148 -1.44 57.06 42.62
C ALA A 148 -1.58 55.73 43.39
N GLY A 149 -2.33 55.68 44.49
CA GLY A 149 -2.62 54.44 45.24
C GLY A 149 -3.70 53.53 44.63
N LEU A 150 -4.63 54.09 43.84
CA LEU A 150 -5.61 53.31 43.06
C LEU A 150 -4.99 52.78 41.75
N LEU A 151 -3.97 53.47 41.23
CA LEU A 151 -3.24 53.05 40.03
C LEU A 151 -2.38 51.81 40.27
N ALA A 152 -1.77 51.65 41.46
CA ALA A 152 -0.98 50.46 41.81
C ALA A 152 -1.86 49.19 41.93
N SER A 153 -3.06 49.33 42.49
CA SER A 153 -4.04 48.23 42.57
C SER A 153 -4.68 47.93 41.20
N LYS A 154 -4.93 48.96 40.37
CA LYS A 154 -5.42 48.80 38.99
C LYS A 154 -4.36 48.25 38.01
N SER A 155 -3.07 48.49 38.26
CA SER A 155 -1.97 47.87 37.51
C SER A 155 -1.72 46.43 37.90
N TYR A 156 -1.92 46.07 39.17
CA TYR A 156 -1.89 44.67 39.62
C TYR A 156 -3.05 43.87 39.00
N GLU A 157 -4.25 44.44 38.98
CA GLU A 157 -5.42 43.84 38.32
C GLU A 157 -5.21 43.69 36.79
N GLN A 158 -4.55 44.65 36.16
CA GLN A 158 -4.16 44.56 34.75
C GLN A 158 -3.14 43.44 34.51
N ALA A 159 -2.09 43.35 35.34
CA ALA A 159 -1.08 42.29 35.23
C ALA A 159 -1.70 40.91 35.40
N ALA A 160 -2.60 40.73 36.38
CA ALA A 160 -3.32 39.48 36.58
C ALA A 160 -4.22 39.11 35.38
N ALA A 161 -4.87 40.09 34.75
CA ALA A 161 -5.68 39.87 33.55
C ALA A 161 -4.83 39.53 32.32
N GLU A 162 -3.69 40.20 32.14
CA GLU A 162 -2.72 39.89 31.08
C GLU A 162 -2.12 38.49 31.25
N ASP A 163 -1.78 38.10 32.49
CA ASP A 163 -1.23 36.77 32.79
C ASP A 163 -2.27 35.67 32.57
N ALA A 164 -3.53 35.88 32.98
CA ALA A 164 -4.61 34.94 32.68
C ALA A 164 -4.84 34.77 31.17
N GLN A 165 -4.73 35.87 30.40
CA GLN A 165 -4.84 35.82 28.94
C GLN A 165 -3.65 35.08 28.31
N ARG A 166 -2.42 35.29 28.81
CA ARG A 166 -1.24 34.55 28.35
C ARG A 166 -1.38 33.05 28.60
N GLN A 167 -1.89 32.66 29.76
CA GLN A 167 -2.17 31.25 30.07
C GLN A 167 -3.20 30.65 29.11
N MET A 168 -4.28 31.39 28.80
CA MET A 168 -5.30 30.98 27.84
C MET A 168 -4.73 30.85 26.42
N ALA A 169 -3.94 31.83 25.98
CA ALA A 169 -3.27 31.81 24.68
C ALA A 169 -2.32 30.62 24.54
N ALA A 170 -1.49 30.37 25.56
CA ALA A 170 -0.61 29.20 25.60
C ALA A 170 -1.39 27.88 25.54
N HIS A 171 -2.52 27.79 26.24
CA HIS A 171 -3.40 26.63 26.16
C HIS A 171 -3.96 26.45 24.74
N HIS A 172 -4.49 27.50 24.12
CA HIS A 172 -5.02 27.43 22.75
C HIS A 172 -3.94 27.08 21.71
N GLU A 173 -2.73 27.61 21.87
CA GLU A 173 -1.58 27.23 21.05
C GLU A 173 -1.24 25.74 21.20
N SER A 174 -1.24 25.21 22.43
CA SER A 174 -1.01 23.79 22.67
C SER A 174 -2.07 22.90 22.01
N VAL A 175 -3.34 23.34 22.01
CA VAL A 175 -4.44 22.64 21.34
C VAL A 175 -4.25 22.64 19.82
N LEU A 176 -3.91 23.79 19.23
CA LEU A 176 -3.63 23.91 17.79
C LEU A 176 -2.43 23.04 17.40
N TRP A 177 -1.36 23.07 18.19
CA TRP A 177 -0.19 22.22 17.98
C TRP A 177 -0.58 20.73 18.00
N PHE A 178 -1.35 20.30 18.99
CA PHE A 178 -1.82 18.91 19.09
C PHE A 178 -2.68 18.50 17.89
N LEU A 179 -3.61 19.36 17.44
CA LEU A 179 -4.44 19.08 16.26
C LEU A 179 -3.59 18.96 14.99
N ARG A 180 -2.61 19.86 14.79
CA ARG A 180 -1.66 19.79 13.67
C ARG A 180 -0.87 18.49 13.69
N GLN A 181 -0.35 18.12 14.86
CA GLN A 181 0.43 16.90 15.02
C GLN A 181 -0.41 15.65 14.72
N ARG A 182 -1.66 15.59 15.18
CA ARG A 182 -2.57 14.47 14.89
C ARG A 182 -2.92 14.39 13.40
N LEU A 183 -3.19 15.52 12.75
CA LEU A 183 -3.48 15.54 11.32
C LEU A 183 -2.25 15.09 10.51
N GLN A 184 -1.05 15.55 10.89
CA GLN A 184 0.20 15.13 10.29
C GLN A 184 0.43 13.63 10.44
N ALA A 185 0.24 13.07 11.63
CA ALA A 185 0.36 11.63 11.87
C ALA A 185 -0.63 10.82 11.02
N CYS A 186 -1.86 11.32 10.88
CA CYS A 186 -2.87 10.71 10.02
C CYS A 186 -2.45 10.70 8.54
N GLY A 187 -1.94 11.82 8.03
CA GLY A 187 -1.42 11.91 6.65
C GLY A 187 -0.20 11.01 6.40
N GLN A 188 0.75 10.97 7.34
CA GLN A 188 1.93 10.09 7.23
C GLN A 188 1.56 8.61 7.21
N HIS A 189 0.63 8.19 8.08
CA HIS A 189 0.13 6.81 8.07
C HIS A 189 -0.56 6.45 6.75
N TYR A 190 -1.30 7.41 6.17
CA TYR A 190 -1.94 7.26 4.87
C TYR A 190 -0.93 7.03 3.75
N GLU A 191 0.04 7.94 3.61
CA GLU A 191 1.09 7.88 2.58
C GLU A 191 1.93 6.60 2.69
N SER A 192 2.29 6.20 3.92
CA SER A 192 3.02 4.95 4.15
C SER A 192 2.23 3.71 3.70
N THR A 193 0.91 3.71 3.93
CA THR A 193 0.04 2.60 3.52
C THR A 193 -0.05 2.51 1.99
N LEU A 194 -0.25 3.63 1.31
CA LEU A 194 -0.26 3.68 -0.15
C LEU A 194 1.07 3.24 -0.76
N GLY A 195 2.20 3.65 -0.16
CA GLY A 195 3.53 3.22 -0.61
C GLY A 195 3.71 1.70 -0.57
N LYS A 196 3.22 1.04 0.49
CA LYS A 196 3.26 -0.43 0.60
C LYS A 196 2.39 -1.12 -0.44
N VAL A 197 1.21 -0.59 -0.72
CA VAL A 197 0.31 -1.13 -1.74
C VAL A 197 0.95 -1.02 -3.13
N ARG A 198 1.44 0.17 -3.51
CA ARG A 198 2.12 0.38 -4.79
C ARG A 198 3.34 -0.53 -4.95
N SER A 199 4.12 -0.72 -3.89
CA SER A 199 5.26 -1.65 -3.91
C SER A 199 4.81 -3.10 -4.15
N ALA A 200 3.71 -3.53 -3.54
CA ALA A 200 3.17 -4.86 -3.76
C ALA A 200 2.63 -5.03 -5.20
N GLU A 201 1.97 -4.01 -5.75
CA GLU A 201 1.53 -4.00 -7.16
C GLU A 201 2.71 -4.15 -8.13
N GLN A 202 3.81 -3.42 -7.89
CA GLN A 202 5.02 -3.54 -8.70
C GLN A 202 5.59 -4.97 -8.69
N SER A 203 5.68 -5.59 -7.51
CA SER A 203 6.13 -6.98 -7.40
C SER A 203 5.19 -7.97 -8.10
N LEU A 204 3.87 -7.72 -8.10
CA LEU A 204 2.92 -8.58 -8.83
C LEU A 204 3.09 -8.47 -10.35
N VAL A 205 3.35 -7.26 -10.87
CA VAL A 205 3.64 -7.04 -12.29
C VAL A 205 4.94 -7.74 -12.68
N GLU A 206 6.00 -7.60 -11.88
CA GLU A 206 7.28 -8.29 -12.10
C GLU A 206 7.11 -9.81 -12.13
N ILE A 207 6.32 -10.37 -11.19
CA ILE A 207 6.02 -11.81 -11.19
C ILE A 207 5.26 -12.23 -12.46
N ALA A 208 4.30 -11.44 -12.93
CA ALA A 208 3.55 -11.74 -14.15
C ALA A 208 4.44 -11.68 -15.40
N GLU A 209 5.38 -10.75 -15.44
CA GLU A 209 6.40 -10.67 -16.49
C GLU A 209 7.29 -11.91 -16.50
N LEU A 210 7.79 -12.32 -15.33
CA LEU A 210 8.58 -13.54 -15.17
C LEU A 210 7.79 -14.79 -15.59
N GLN A 211 6.50 -14.88 -15.25
CA GLN A 211 5.64 -15.98 -15.69
C GLN A 211 5.49 -16.01 -17.22
N THR A 212 5.31 -14.86 -17.86
CA THR A 212 5.22 -14.77 -19.32
C THR A 212 6.52 -15.21 -19.98
N MET A 213 7.66 -14.76 -19.43
CA MET A 213 8.98 -15.19 -19.89
C MET A 213 9.19 -16.69 -19.70
N LEU A 214 8.78 -17.27 -18.57
CA LEU A 214 8.87 -18.71 -18.32
C LEU A 214 8.00 -19.52 -19.28
N VAL A 215 6.75 -19.09 -19.53
CA VAL A 215 5.85 -19.75 -20.49
C VAL A 215 6.47 -19.71 -21.90
N SER A 216 6.99 -18.57 -22.33
CA SER A 216 7.66 -18.44 -23.63
C SER A 216 8.89 -19.35 -23.74
N ASN A 217 9.72 -19.44 -22.69
CA ASN A 217 10.86 -20.35 -22.68
C ASN A 217 10.43 -21.83 -22.73
N LEU A 218 9.34 -22.19 -22.05
CA LEU A 218 8.80 -23.55 -22.09
C LEU A 218 8.24 -23.91 -23.47
N GLU A 219 7.56 -22.98 -24.14
CA GLU A 219 7.10 -23.17 -25.53
C GLU A 219 8.28 -23.34 -26.50
N MET A 220 9.34 -22.53 -26.33
CA MET A 220 10.55 -22.68 -27.14
C MET A 220 11.24 -24.03 -26.91
N GLN A 221 11.34 -24.46 -25.65
CA GLN A 221 11.91 -25.76 -25.30
C GLN A 221 11.06 -26.93 -25.84
N SER A 222 9.74 -26.83 -25.82
CA SER A 222 8.87 -27.88 -26.39
C SER A 222 9.08 -28.00 -27.90
N ALA A 223 9.12 -26.87 -28.62
CA ALA A 223 9.37 -26.88 -30.06
C ALA A 223 10.74 -27.49 -30.42
N HIS A 224 11.77 -27.21 -29.62
CA HIS A 224 13.10 -27.82 -29.80
C HIS A 224 13.11 -29.32 -29.51
N VAL A 225 12.37 -29.77 -28.49
CA VAL A 225 12.21 -31.21 -28.20
C VAL A 225 11.50 -31.93 -29.34
N ASP A 226 10.43 -31.36 -29.87
CA ASP A 226 9.72 -31.93 -31.02
C ASP A 226 10.64 -32.05 -32.25
N GLN A 227 11.48 -31.04 -32.49
CA GLN A 227 12.49 -31.10 -33.55
C GLN A 227 13.52 -32.21 -33.30
N MET A 228 14.08 -32.33 -32.09
CA MET A 228 15.03 -33.42 -31.77
C MET A 228 14.40 -34.80 -31.91
N VAL A 229 13.13 -34.96 -31.53
CA VAL A 229 12.40 -36.23 -31.70
C VAL A 229 12.25 -36.56 -33.18
N GLN A 230 11.87 -35.57 -34.00
CA GLN A 230 11.77 -35.75 -35.45
C GLN A 230 13.12 -36.09 -36.09
N ASP A 231 14.19 -35.38 -35.70
CA ASP A 231 15.55 -35.64 -36.19
C ASP A 231 16.06 -37.02 -35.76
N SER A 232 15.70 -37.48 -34.56
CA SER A 232 15.99 -38.84 -34.10
C SER A 232 15.29 -39.90 -34.96
N PHE A 233 14.02 -39.70 -35.32
CA PHE A 233 13.31 -40.60 -36.23
C PHE A 233 13.93 -40.59 -37.64
N ASN A 234 14.21 -39.42 -38.20
CA ASN A 234 14.87 -39.29 -39.50
C ASN A 234 16.25 -39.95 -39.50
N THR A 235 17.02 -39.79 -38.43
CA THR A 235 18.33 -40.41 -38.27
C THR A 235 18.21 -41.92 -38.15
N ALA A 236 17.25 -42.44 -37.37
CA ALA A 236 17.01 -43.88 -37.27
C ALA A 236 16.65 -44.49 -38.63
N ASP A 237 15.79 -43.82 -39.40
CA ASP A 237 15.43 -44.22 -40.77
C ASP A 237 16.63 -44.18 -41.73
N ASN A 238 17.43 -43.11 -41.67
CA ASN A 238 18.62 -42.96 -42.51
C ASN A 238 19.69 -44.00 -42.17
N VAL A 239 19.88 -44.31 -40.88
CA VAL A 239 20.78 -45.37 -40.43
C VAL A 239 20.26 -46.74 -40.87
N ALA A 240 18.95 -47.00 -40.74
CA ALA A 240 18.34 -48.25 -41.18
C ALA A 240 18.51 -48.46 -42.69
N LYS A 241 18.19 -47.44 -43.49
CA LYS A 241 18.39 -47.45 -44.95
C LYS A 241 19.87 -47.59 -45.31
N GLY A 242 20.75 -46.82 -44.66
CA GLY A 242 22.20 -46.89 -44.88
C GLY A 242 22.76 -48.27 -44.59
N ASN A 243 22.32 -48.92 -43.51
CA ASN A 243 22.72 -50.28 -43.16
C ASN A 243 22.18 -51.31 -44.17
N GLN A 244 20.99 -51.06 -44.74
CA GLN A 244 20.42 -51.88 -45.81
C GLN A 244 21.22 -51.74 -47.12
N GLU A 245 21.63 -50.53 -47.48
CA GLU A 245 22.50 -50.28 -48.63
C GLU A 245 23.89 -50.89 -48.45
N LEU A 246 24.45 -50.87 -47.23
CA LEU A 246 25.70 -51.56 -46.92
C LEU A 246 25.58 -53.07 -47.08
N LYS A 247 24.46 -53.69 -46.65
CA LYS A 247 24.20 -55.11 -46.90
C LYS A 247 24.10 -55.41 -48.40
N LYS A 248 23.36 -54.60 -49.16
CA LYS A 248 23.27 -54.76 -50.63
C LYS A 248 24.63 -54.60 -51.31
N ALA A 249 25.47 -53.68 -50.84
CA ALA A 249 26.81 -53.48 -51.36
C ALA A 249 27.74 -54.67 -51.04
N LEU A 250 27.56 -55.31 -49.88
CA LEU A 250 28.28 -56.53 -49.51
C LEU A 250 27.83 -57.74 -50.35
N ASP A 251 26.52 -57.88 -50.59
CA ASP A 251 25.94 -58.98 -51.36
C ASP A 251 26.17 -58.86 -52.87
N ARG A 252 26.61 -57.69 -53.36
CA ARG A 252 26.90 -57.49 -54.77
C ARG A 252 28.13 -58.33 -55.16
N PRO A 253 28.00 -59.37 -56.01
CA PRO A 253 29.14 -60.18 -56.40
C PRO A 253 30.14 -59.30 -57.13
N SER A 254 31.40 -59.37 -56.69
CA SER A 254 32.46 -58.54 -57.25
C SER A 254 32.59 -58.78 -58.75
N THR A 255 32.22 -57.79 -59.55
CA THR A 255 32.39 -57.81 -61.02
C THR A 255 33.84 -58.12 -61.40
N ALA A 256 34.80 -57.68 -60.56
CA ALA A 256 36.21 -57.96 -60.71
C ALA A 256 36.56 -59.46 -60.56
N ARG A 257 35.87 -60.19 -59.67
CA ARG A 257 36.05 -61.65 -59.56
C ARG A 257 35.55 -62.35 -60.81
N TYR A 258 34.43 -61.90 -61.37
CA TYR A 258 33.87 -62.49 -62.59
C TYR A 258 34.81 -62.29 -63.78
N THR A 259 35.33 -61.06 -63.97
CA THR A 259 36.30 -60.78 -65.03
C THR A 259 37.61 -61.55 -64.87
N PHE A 260 38.05 -61.81 -63.63
CA PHE A 260 39.23 -62.62 -63.36
C PHE A 260 39.04 -64.09 -63.80
N PHE A 261 37.92 -64.72 -63.45
CA PHE A 261 37.64 -66.10 -63.86
C PHE A 261 37.42 -66.23 -65.38
N VAL A 262 36.77 -65.26 -66.02
CA VAL A 262 36.62 -65.22 -67.48
C VAL A 262 37.98 -65.08 -68.16
N ALA A 263 38.86 -64.21 -67.65
CA ALA A 263 40.21 -64.07 -68.18
C ALA A 263 41.03 -65.35 -68.00
N CYS A 264 41.02 -65.95 -66.80
CA CYS A 264 41.74 -67.22 -66.54
C CYS A 264 41.23 -68.37 -67.42
N SER A 265 39.91 -68.50 -67.60
CA SER A 265 39.33 -69.56 -68.44
C SER A 265 39.63 -69.35 -69.92
N LEU A 266 39.58 -68.11 -70.43
CA LEU A 266 39.98 -67.78 -71.80
C LEU A 266 41.46 -68.10 -72.03
N SER A 267 42.34 -67.72 -71.09
CA SER A 267 43.77 -68.04 -71.16
C SER A 267 44.01 -69.56 -71.16
N LEU A 268 43.32 -70.32 -70.30
CA LEU A 268 43.41 -71.79 -70.27
C LEU A 268 42.91 -72.43 -71.57
N PHE A 269 41.81 -71.91 -72.13
CA PHE A 269 41.26 -72.39 -73.39
C PHE A 269 42.24 -72.18 -74.55
N VAL A 270 42.89 -71.01 -74.62
CA VAL A 270 43.92 -70.73 -75.64
C VAL A 270 45.10 -71.70 -75.50
N VAL A 271 45.57 -71.98 -74.28
CA VAL A 271 46.68 -72.94 -74.06
C VAL A 271 46.30 -74.37 -74.46
N VAL A 272 45.07 -74.81 -74.15
CA VAL A 272 44.60 -76.16 -74.56
C VAL A 272 44.41 -76.25 -76.08
N TRP A 273 43.91 -75.19 -76.70
CA TRP A 273 43.75 -75.12 -78.16
C TRP A 273 45.10 -75.17 -78.90
N ASP A 274 46.11 -74.47 -78.36
CA ASP A 274 47.48 -74.49 -78.88
C ASP A 274 48.14 -75.87 -78.76
N PHE A 275 47.72 -76.69 -77.78
CA PHE A 275 48.25 -78.05 -77.58
C PHE A 275 47.57 -79.12 -78.46
N LEU A 276 46.43 -78.80 -79.07
CA LEU A 276 45.61 -79.73 -79.87
C LEU A 276 45.80 -79.57 -81.39
N ILE A 277 46.52 -78.54 -81.83
CA ILE A 277 46.87 -78.25 -83.23
C ILE A 277 48.35 -78.52 -83.48
#